data_AF-A0A654TKX4-F1
#
_entry.id   AF-A0A654TKX4-F1
#
_cell.length_a   1.000
_cell.length_b   1.000
_cell.length_c   1.000
_cell.angle_alpha   90.00
_cell.angle_beta   90.00
_cell.angle_gamma   90.00
#
_symmetry.space_group_name_H-M   'P 1'
#
loop_
_entity.id
_entity.type
_entity.pdbx_description
1 polymer ?
#
loop_
_entity_poly.entity_id
_entity_poly.type
_entity_poly.pdbx_seq_one_letter_code
_entity_poly.pdbx_strand_id
1 'polypeptide(L)'
;MRAREPQLPVEGPIQYDAAVEPSVAATKLRDSPVAGRATVLIFPDLNTGNNTYKAVQRSAGAIAIGPVLQGLRKPVNDLSRGALVDDIVNTVAITAIQAQGVHE
;
A
#
# COMPACT_ATOMS: atom_id res chain seq x y z
N MET A 1 -4.71 -7.91 -12.68
CA MET A 1 -3.28 -7.73 -12.34
C MET A 1 -2.43 -8.84 -12.92
N ARG A 2 -2.63 -10.11 -12.52
CA ARG A 2 -1.87 -11.27 -13.04
C ARG A 2 -1.83 -11.38 -14.58
N ALA A 3 -2.92 -11.04 -15.27
CA ALA A 3 -2.94 -11.03 -16.74
C ALA A 3 -2.30 -9.79 -17.39
N ARG A 4 -2.22 -8.67 -16.66
CA ARG A 4 -1.68 -7.40 -17.16
C ARG A 4 -0.17 -7.29 -16.93
N GLU A 5 0.30 -7.79 -15.80
CA GLU A 5 1.71 -7.76 -15.38
C GLU A 5 2.10 -9.14 -14.81
N PRO A 6 2.35 -10.15 -15.67
CA PRO A 6 2.56 -11.53 -15.23
C PRO A 6 3.82 -11.74 -14.38
N GLN A 7 4.78 -10.83 -14.47
CA GLN A 7 6.05 -10.90 -13.72
C GLN A 7 5.91 -10.41 -12.27
N LEU A 8 4.83 -9.69 -11.93
CA LEU A 8 4.63 -9.23 -10.56
C LEU A 8 4.18 -10.41 -9.68
N PRO A 9 4.87 -10.67 -8.54
CA PRO A 9 4.42 -11.67 -7.59
C PRO A 9 3.15 -11.14 -6.92
N VAL A 10 2.03 -11.81 -7.17
CA VAL A 10 0.71 -11.43 -6.65
C VAL A 10 0.06 -12.67 -6.06
N GLU A 11 -0.43 -12.56 -4.83
CA GLU A 11 -1.22 -13.60 -4.20
C GLU A 11 -2.59 -13.07 -3.80
N GLY A 12 -3.62 -13.90 -3.96
CA GLY A 12 -4.98 -13.53 -3.59
C GLY A 12 -6.04 -14.39 -4.27
N PRO A 13 -7.24 -14.51 -3.67
CA PRO A 13 -7.63 -13.92 -2.38
C PRO A 13 -6.90 -14.58 -1.20
N ILE A 14 -6.48 -13.77 -0.22
CA ILE A 14 -5.66 -14.19 0.92
C ILE A 14 -6.08 -13.43 2.19
N GLN A 15 -6.03 -14.09 3.34
CA GLN A 15 -6.27 -13.45 4.65
C GLN A 15 -5.03 -12.66 5.11
N TYR A 16 -5.23 -11.59 5.89
CA TYR A 16 -4.14 -10.72 6.33
C TYR A 16 -3.03 -11.47 7.09
N ASP A 17 -3.40 -12.37 8.02
CA ASP A 17 -2.47 -13.21 8.77
C ASP A 17 -1.59 -14.05 7.82
N ALA A 18 -2.19 -14.75 6.85
CA ALA A 18 -1.46 -15.52 5.85
C ALA A 18 -0.59 -14.65 4.93
N ALA A 19 -0.95 -13.38 4.71
CA ALA A 19 -0.17 -12.46 3.90
C ALA A 19 1.12 -12.00 4.59
N VAL A 20 1.10 -11.77 5.91
CA VAL A 20 2.20 -11.12 6.63
C VAL A 20 2.96 -12.02 7.61
N GLU A 21 2.37 -13.13 8.07
CA GLU A 21 2.95 -14.00 9.10
C GLU A 21 3.51 -15.30 8.46
N PRO A 22 4.85 -15.51 8.45
CA PRO A 22 5.47 -16.69 7.86
C PRO A 22 4.94 -18.02 8.39
N SER A 23 4.66 -18.11 9.70
CA SER A 23 4.19 -19.34 10.33
C SER A 23 2.79 -19.76 9.85
N VAL A 24 1.89 -18.79 9.66
CA VAL A 24 0.55 -19.00 9.10
C VAL A 24 0.64 -19.35 7.61
N ALA A 25 1.49 -18.63 6.86
CA ALA A 25 1.70 -18.86 5.43
C ALA A 25 2.23 -20.27 5.15
N ALA A 26 3.18 -20.76 5.95
CA ALA A 26 3.73 -22.11 5.83
C ALA A 26 2.67 -23.22 6.00
N THR A 27 1.55 -22.91 6.66
CA THR A 27 0.44 -23.85 6.84
C THR A 27 -0.60 -23.71 5.72
N LYS A 28 -0.99 -22.48 5.38
CA LYS A 28 -2.13 -22.20 4.48
C LYS A 28 -1.74 -22.13 2.99
N LEU A 29 -0.55 -21.62 2.67
CA LEU A 29 -0.12 -21.25 1.31
C LEU A 29 1.36 -21.58 1.12
N ARG A 30 1.69 -22.88 1.20
CA ARG A 30 3.04 -23.38 0.92
C ARG A 30 3.47 -22.97 -0.48
N ASP A 31 4.74 -22.58 -0.61
CA ASP A 31 5.40 -22.18 -1.85
C ASP A 31 4.91 -20.86 -2.51
N SER A 32 4.01 -20.12 -1.86
CA SER A 32 3.63 -18.79 -2.36
C SER A 32 4.82 -17.82 -2.27
N PRO A 33 5.17 -17.10 -3.36
CA PRO A 33 6.25 -16.12 -3.33
C PRO A 33 5.87 -14.83 -2.55
N VAL A 34 4.60 -14.69 -2.15
CA VAL A 34 4.06 -13.49 -1.48
C VAL A 34 3.62 -13.78 -0.05
N ALA A 35 2.98 -14.94 0.21
CA ALA A 35 2.42 -15.24 1.53
C ALA A 35 3.50 -15.24 2.63
N GLY A 36 3.16 -14.70 3.79
CA GLY A 36 4.06 -14.56 4.94
C GLY A 36 5.12 -13.47 4.82
N ARG A 37 5.13 -12.71 3.71
CA ARG A 37 6.12 -11.65 3.46
C ARG A 37 5.56 -10.51 2.61
N ALA A 38 4.25 -10.37 2.52
CA ALA A 38 3.61 -9.35 1.70
C ALA A 38 3.96 -7.95 2.21
N THR A 39 4.42 -7.08 1.31
CA THR A 39 4.74 -5.68 1.59
C THR A 39 3.72 -4.70 1.01
N VAL A 40 2.87 -5.17 0.09
CA VAL A 40 1.79 -4.39 -0.53
C VAL A 40 0.48 -5.14 -0.28
N LEU A 41 -0.50 -4.45 0.31
CA LEU A 41 -1.80 -5.01 0.66
C LEU A 41 -2.88 -4.30 -0.16
N ILE A 42 -3.62 -5.07 -0.96
CA ILE A 42 -4.73 -4.56 -1.77
C ILE A 42 -6.04 -4.94 -1.08
N PHE A 43 -6.81 -3.93 -0.69
CA PHE A 43 -8.09 -4.11 -0.02
C PHE A 43 -9.24 -4.22 -1.02
N PRO A 44 -10.30 -5.00 -0.72
CA PRO A 44 -11.42 -5.23 -1.63
C PRO A 44 -12.26 -3.97 -1.87
N ASP A 45 -12.26 -3.04 -0.90
CA ASP A 45 -13.03 -1.80 -0.95
C ASP A 45 -12.43 -0.72 -0.05
N LEU A 46 -12.95 0.51 -0.20
CA LEU A 46 -12.51 1.68 0.55
C LEU A 46 -12.78 1.56 2.05
N ASN A 47 -13.88 0.93 2.48
CA ASN A 47 -14.21 0.81 3.89
C ASN A 47 -13.19 -0.07 4.61
N THR A 48 -12.86 -1.22 4.03
CA THR A 48 -11.84 -2.13 4.55
C THR A 48 -10.48 -1.44 4.57
N GLY A 49 -10.06 -0.83 3.46
CA GLY A 49 -8.78 -0.12 3.40
C GLY A 49 -8.67 1.02 4.40
N ASN A 50 -9.68 1.90 4.47
CA ASN A 50 -9.68 3.07 5.36
C ASN A 50 -9.72 2.69 6.84
N ASN A 51 -10.51 1.68 7.21
CA ASN A 51 -10.54 1.18 8.58
C ASN A 51 -9.21 0.51 8.96
N THR A 52 -8.66 -0.34 8.08
CA THR A 52 -7.43 -1.08 8.38
C THR A 52 -6.24 -0.15 8.55
N TYR A 53 -5.99 0.80 7.64
CA TYR A 53 -4.81 1.67 7.78
C TYR A 53 -4.92 2.58 9.03
N LYS A 54 -6.11 3.09 9.34
CA LYS A 54 -6.31 3.91 10.56
C LYS A 54 -6.17 3.07 11.83
N ALA A 55 -6.69 1.85 11.84
CA ALA A 55 -6.53 0.93 12.96
C ALA A 55 -5.04 0.67 13.21
N VAL A 56 -4.27 0.30 12.18
CA VAL A 56 -2.82 0.06 12.30
C VAL A 56 -2.06 1.31 12.74
N GLN A 57 -2.35 2.48 12.14
CA GLN A 57 -1.75 3.75 12.55
C GLN A 57 -1.96 4.02 14.04
N ARG A 58 -3.19 3.83 14.54
CA ARG A 58 -3.57 4.15 15.93
C ARG A 58 -3.13 3.10 16.93
N SER A 59 -3.15 1.81 16.57
CA SER A 59 -2.85 0.72 17.50
C SER A 59 -1.36 0.37 17.57
N ALA A 60 -0.63 0.51 16.46
CA ALA A 60 0.79 0.16 16.37
C ALA A 60 1.73 1.37 16.45
N GLY A 61 1.18 2.59 16.54
CA GLY A 61 1.98 3.82 16.48
C GLY A 61 2.68 4.01 15.14
N ALA A 62 2.19 3.35 14.09
CA ALA A 62 2.79 3.41 12.76
C ALA A 62 2.61 4.81 12.16
N ILE A 63 3.63 5.28 11.44
CA ILE A 63 3.55 6.51 10.65
C ILE A 63 2.75 6.19 9.38
N ALA A 64 1.69 6.94 9.14
CA ALA A 64 0.91 6.86 7.91
C ALA A 64 1.17 8.10 7.05
N ILE A 65 1.71 7.89 5.84
CA ILE A 65 1.97 8.96 4.87
C ILE A 65 0.95 8.82 3.74
N GLY A 66 0.19 9.88 3.47
CA GLY A 66 -0.80 9.92 2.39
C GLY A 66 -2.06 10.73 2.72
N PRO A 67 -3.08 10.67 1.85
CA PRO A 67 -3.18 9.80 0.67
C PRO A 67 -2.19 10.17 -0.43
N VAL A 68 -1.60 9.16 -1.09
CA VAL A 68 -0.78 9.33 -2.29
C VAL A 68 -1.57 8.84 -3.49
N LEU A 69 -1.83 9.74 -4.44
CA LEU A 69 -2.57 9.43 -5.67
C LEU A 69 -1.63 8.76 -6.68
N GLN A 70 -2.16 7.76 -7.39
CA GLN A 70 -1.44 6.98 -8.39
C GLN A 70 -2.26 6.80 -9.67
N GLY A 71 -1.58 6.60 -10.80
CA GLY A 71 -2.22 6.36 -12.11
C GLY A 71 -2.56 7.62 -12.91
N LEU A 72 -2.13 8.80 -12.48
CA LEU A 72 -2.31 10.06 -13.22
C LEU A 72 -1.16 10.27 -14.22
N ARG A 73 -1.44 10.94 -15.36
CA ARG A 73 -0.41 11.33 -16.34
C ARG A 73 0.61 12.33 -15.79
N LYS A 74 0.23 13.12 -14.81
CA LYS A 74 1.12 14.02 -14.05
C LYS A 74 0.74 13.88 -12.58
N PRO A 75 1.72 13.85 -11.65
CA PRO A 75 1.42 13.65 -10.25
C PRO A 75 0.72 14.88 -9.67
N VAL A 76 -0.39 14.62 -9.02
CA VAL A 76 -1.15 15.58 -8.22
C VAL A 76 -1.52 14.82 -6.96
N ASN A 77 -1.26 15.39 -5.79
CA ASN A 77 -1.61 14.79 -4.51
C ASN A 77 -2.50 15.74 -3.72
N ASP A 78 -3.40 15.16 -2.95
CA ASP A 78 -4.31 15.88 -2.06
C ASP A 78 -3.78 15.83 -0.63
N LEU A 79 -4.01 16.90 0.12
CA LEU A 79 -3.63 17.01 1.52
C LEU A 79 -4.89 17.08 2.38
N SER A 80 -4.86 16.38 3.51
CA SER A 80 -5.89 16.56 4.53
C SER A 80 -5.95 18.02 5.00
N ARG A 81 -7.15 18.53 5.30
CA ARG A 81 -7.34 19.85 5.93
C ARG A 81 -6.56 20.04 7.24
N GLY A 82 -6.21 18.94 7.91
CA GLY A 82 -5.42 18.94 9.15
C GLY A 82 -3.95 18.59 8.97
N ALA A 83 -3.40 18.69 7.76
CA ALA A 83 -2.00 18.37 7.48
C ALA A 83 -1.04 19.26 8.29
N LEU A 84 -0.03 18.62 8.88
CA LEU A 84 1.09 19.29 9.53
C LEU A 84 2.13 19.72 8.49
N VAL A 85 3.08 20.58 8.88
CA VAL A 85 4.18 21.00 7.99
C VAL A 85 4.94 19.79 7.45
N ASP A 86 5.21 18.80 8.30
CA ASP A 86 5.89 17.57 7.90
C ASP A 86 5.09 16.76 6.87
N ASP A 87 3.76 16.72 6.97
CA ASP A 87 2.89 16.06 5.99
C ASP A 87 2.97 16.74 4.63
N ILE A 88 3.04 18.08 4.62
CA ILE A 88 3.18 18.88 3.39
C ILE A 88 4.54 18.60 2.75
N VAL A 89 5.63 18.67 3.52
CA VAL A 89 6.99 18.41 3.02
C VAL A 89 7.10 17.00 2.46
N ASN A 90 6.60 15.99 3.18
CA ASN A 90 6.61 14.60 2.73
C ASN A 90 5.80 14.42 1.44
N THR A 91 4.63 15.03 1.34
CA THR A 91 3.78 14.97 0.14
C THR A 91 4.45 15.62 -1.06
N VAL A 92 5.11 16.77 -0.89
CA VAL A 92 5.88 17.43 -1.95
C VAL A 92 7.05 16.56 -2.41
N ALA A 93 7.81 15.99 -1.48
CA ALA A 93 8.93 15.10 -1.80
C ALA A 93 8.46 13.88 -2.61
N ILE A 94 7.37 13.24 -2.18
CA ILE A 94 6.75 12.12 -2.90
C ILE A 94 6.29 12.55 -4.30
N THR A 95 5.60 13.69 -4.41
CA THR A 95 5.12 14.22 -5.70
C THR A 95 6.28 14.46 -6.68
N ALA A 96 7.40 15.00 -6.20
CA ALA A 96 8.59 15.23 -7.00
C ALA A 96 9.20 13.91 -7.50
N ILE A 97 9.28 12.88 -6.65
CA ILE A 97 9.75 11.54 -7.05
C ILE A 97 8.79 10.92 -8.07
N GLN A 98 7.48 11.01 -7.86
CA GLN A 98 6.48 10.53 -8.82
C GLN A 98 6.63 11.20 -10.19
N ALA A 99 6.97 12.49 -10.23
CA ALA A 99 7.15 13.23 -11.48
C ALA A 99 8.34 12.72 -12.30
N GLN A 100 9.37 12.18 -11.64
CA GLN A 100 10.54 11.59 -12.31
C GLN A 100 10.22 10.24 -12.96
N GLY A 101 9.25 9.49 -12.42
CA GLY A 101 8.82 8.19 -12.94
C GLY A 101 7.75 8.26 -14.04
N VAL A 102 7.25 9.46 -14.36
CA VAL A 102 6.37 9.65 -15.51
C VAL A 102 7.23 9.65 -16.78
N HIS A 103 7.21 8.53 -17.49
CA HIS A 103 7.72 8.46 -18.86
C HIS A 103 6.61 8.95 -19.82
N GLU A 104 6.99 9.78 -20.80
CA GLU A 104 6.09 10.25 -21.88
C GLU A 104 5.58 9.10 -22.76
#